data_AF-A0A6A8MWU3-F1
#
_entry.id   AF-A0A6A8MWU3-F1
#
_cell.length_a   1.000
_cell.length_b   1.000
_cell.length_c   1.000
_cell.angle_alpha   90.00
_cell.angle_beta   90.00
_cell.angle_gamma   90.00
#
_symmetry.space_group_name_H-M   'P 1'
#
loop_
_entity.id
_entity.type
_entity.pdbx_description
1 polymer ?
#
loop_
_entity_poly.entity_id
_entity_poly.type
_entity_poly.pdbx_seq_one_letter_code
_entity_poly.pdbx_strand_id
1 'polypeptide(L)'
;MGKTLAEKIWAEHVVSSTAGEPDLLYIDLHLIHEVTSPQAFDGLRLANRKVRRADLTIATEDHNVPTLNIDKPIADPVSKLQVDTLRKNCEEFGVRIHSLGDVEQGIVHVVGPQLGITQPGMTIVCGDSHTSTHGAFGALAFGIGT
;
A
#
# COMPACT_ATOMS: atom_id res chain seq x y z
N MET A 1 -26.34 18.41 -13.81
CA MET A 1 -26.53 17.59 -12.60
C MET A 1 -25.30 17.72 -11.72
N GLY A 2 -25.45 17.65 -10.40
CA GLY A 2 -24.30 17.58 -9.49
C GLY A 2 -23.61 16.22 -9.59
N LYS A 3 -22.28 16.19 -9.46
CA LYS A 3 -21.49 14.96 -9.32
C LYS A 3 -21.33 14.60 -7.84
N THR A 4 -21.36 13.32 -7.52
CA THR A 4 -20.97 12.77 -6.21
C THR A 4 -19.48 13.00 -5.94
N LEU A 5 -19.04 12.83 -4.69
CA LEU A 5 -17.61 12.93 -4.36
C LEU A 5 -16.78 11.90 -5.12
N ALA A 6 -17.23 10.65 -5.18
CA ALA A 6 -16.53 9.58 -5.89
C ALA A 6 -16.40 9.88 -7.40
N GLU A 7 -17.47 10.37 -8.04
CA GLU A 7 -17.44 10.75 -9.46
C GLU A 7 -16.49 11.92 -9.74
N LYS A 8 -16.34 12.85 -8.80
CA LYS A 8 -15.39 13.97 -8.93
C LYS A 8 -13.96 13.46 -8.85
N ILE A 9 -13.63 12.71 -7.80
CA ILE A 9 -12.29 12.15 -7.60
C ILE A 9 -11.93 11.23 -8.76
N TRP A 10 -12.80 10.30 -9.15
CA TRP A 10 -12.57 9.43 -10.30
C TRP A 10 -12.23 10.23 -11.56
N ALA A 11 -13.08 11.20 -11.92
CA ALA A 11 -12.88 12.00 -13.13
C ALA A 11 -11.58 12.84 -13.12
N GLU A 12 -11.09 13.24 -11.95
CA GLU A 12 -9.82 13.96 -11.81
C GLU A 12 -8.60 13.05 -11.95
N HIS A 13 -8.76 11.72 -11.79
CA HIS A 13 -7.67 10.75 -11.81
C HIS A 13 -7.65 9.86 -13.07
N VAL A 14 -8.60 10.03 -14.00
CA VAL A 14 -8.56 9.35 -15.29
C VAL A 14 -7.36 9.84 -16.09
N VAL A 15 -6.44 8.93 -16.40
CA VAL A 15 -5.30 9.16 -17.30
C VAL A 15 -5.71 8.91 -18.74
N SER A 16 -6.53 7.88 -18.98
CA SER A 16 -7.03 7.53 -20.32
C SER A 16 -8.36 6.78 -20.21
N SER A 17 -9.25 7.04 -21.17
CA SER A 17 -10.51 6.33 -21.34
C SER A 17 -10.62 5.83 -22.78
N THR A 18 -10.95 4.54 -22.95
CA THR A 18 -11.21 3.92 -24.25
C THR A 18 -12.63 3.35 -24.26
N ALA A 19 -13.38 3.60 -25.34
CA ALA A 19 -14.75 3.10 -25.44
C ALA A 19 -14.80 1.57 -25.35
N GLY A 20 -15.55 1.05 -24.38
CA GLY A 20 -15.70 -0.40 -24.15
C GLY A 20 -14.64 -1.01 -23.24
N GLU A 21 -13.68 -0.24 -22.75
CA GLU A 21 -12.66 -0.67 -21.78
C GLU A 21 -12.82 0.08 -20.45
N PRO A 22 -12.33 -0.49 -19.33
CA PRO A 22 -12.24 0.26 -18.08
C PRO A 22 -11.31 1.48 -18.21
N ASP A 23 -11.59 2.53 -17.44
CA ASP A 23 -10.70 3.69 -17.36
C ASP A 23 -9.33 3.30 -16.77
N LEU A 24 -8.28 3.91 -17.29
CA LEU A 24 -6.96 3.89 -16.65
C LEU A 24 -6.91 5.01 -15.62
N LEU A 25 -6.86 4.65 -14.35
CA LEU A 25 -6.73 5.59 -13.24
C LEU A 25 -5.27 5.78 -12.80
N TYR A 26 -4.92 7.01 -12.47
CA TYR A 26 -3.74 7.33 -11.69
C TYR A 26 -3.97 6.96 -10.22
N ILE A 27 -2.93 6.50 -9.52
CA ILE A 27 -2.96 6.16 -8.10
C ILE A 27 -1.99 7.07 -7.34
N ASP A 28 -2.49 7.79 -6.33
CA ASP A 28 -1.71 8.78 -5.57
C ASP A 28 -0.92 8.18 -4.43
N LEU A 29 -1.41 7.09 -3.84
CA LEU A 29 -0.74 6.42 -2.73
C LEU A 29 -0.94 4.91 -2.82
N HIS A 30 0.17 4.18 -2.73
CA HIS A 30 0.17 2.73 -2.62
C HIS A 30 0.73 2.32 -1.26
N LEU A 31 -0.13 1.75 -0.41
CA LEU A 31 0.30 1.16 0.85
C LEU A 31 0.56 -0.32 0.66
N ILE A 32 1.62 -0.83 1.26
CA ILE A 32 2.04 -2.23 1.11
C ILE A 32 2.42 -2.85 2.46
N HIS A 33 2.28 -4.17 2.56
CA HIS A 33 2.58 -4.94 3.77
C HIS A 33 3.14 -6.33 3.43
N GLU A 34 3.62 -7.07 4.41
CA GLU A 34 4.46 -8.26 4.21
C GLU A 34 3.75 -9.48 3.63
N VAL A 35 2.41 -9.50 3.60
CA VAL A 35 1.65 -10.69 3.19
C VAL A 35 1.50 -10.76 1.68
N THR A 36 1.09 -9.67 1.03
CA THR A 36 0.69 -9.66 -0.40
C THR A 36 1.74 -9.05 -1.31
N SER A 37 2.66 -8.24 -0.77
CA SER A 37 3.66 -7.49 -1.54
C SER A 37 4.82 -8.32 -2.09
N PRO A 38 5.32 -9.39 -1.43
CA PRO A 38 6.47 -10.14 -1.94
C PRO A 38 6.32 -10.60 -3.40
N GLN A 39 5.15 -11.13 -3.76
CA GLN A 39 4.87 -11.59 -5.11
C GLN A 39 4.83 -10.43 -6.13
N ALA A 40 4.42 -9.23 -5.73
CA ALA A 40 4.41 -8.05 -6.61
C ALA A 40 5.83 -7.66 -7.01
N PHE A 41 6.75 -7.66 -6.04
CA PHE A 41 8.16 -7.35 -6.28
C PHE A 41 8.85 -8.39 -7.16
N ASP A 42 8.54 -9.68 -6.99
CA ASP A 42 9.05 -10.73 -7.88
C ASP A 42 8.52 -10.54 -9.31
N GLY A 43 7.25 -10.18 -9.48
CA GLY A 43 6.69 -9.83 -10.79
C GLY A 43 7.43 -8.67 -11.45
N LEU A 44 7.75 -7.61 -10.70
CA LEU A 44 8.57 -6.50 -11.20
C LEU A 44 9.96 -6.98 -11.62
N ARG A 45 10.61 -7.81 -10.80
CA ARG A 45 11.96 -8.33 -11.04
C ARG A 45 12.01 -9.21 -12.30
N LEU A 46 11.03 -10.11 -12.47
CA LEU A 46 10.87 -10.94 -13.67
C LEU A 46 10.62 -10.11 -14.93
N ALA A 47 9.85 -9.04 -14.81
CA ALA A 47 9.56 -8.11 -15.91
C ALA A 47 10.69 -7.08 -16.16
N ASN A 48 11.79 -7.12 -15.39
CA ASN A 48 12.86 -6.13 -15.40
C ASN A 48 12.34 -4.69 -15.22
N ARG A 49 11.39 -4.51 -14.29
CA ARG A 49 10.75 -3.22 -13.95
C ARG A 49 11.17 -2.76 -12.57
N LYS A 50 11.13 -1.44 -12.36
CA LYS A 50 11.27 -0.80 -11.05
C LYS A 50 9.90 -0.33 -10.55
N VAL A 51 9.80 -0.07 -9.25
CA VAL A 51 8.68 0.68 -8.69
C VAL A 51 8.70 2.08 -9.29
N ARG A 52 7.60 2.49 -9.95
CA ARG A 52 7.54 3.76 -10.70
C ARG A 52 7.56 4.99 -9.78
N ARG A 53 6.85 4.92 -8.65
CA ARG A 53 6.71 6.01 -7.67
C ARG A 53 7.02 5.49 -6.27
N ALA A 54 8.30 5.21 -6.01
CA ALA A 54 8.75 4.79 -4.68
C ALA A 54 8.50 5.88 -3.62
N ASP A 55 8.43 7.15 -4.05
CA ASP A 55 8.03 8.30 -3.23
C ASP A 55 6.55 8.31 -2.83
N LEU A 56 5.70 7.56 -3.55
CA LEU A 56 4.27 7.39 -3.28
C LEU A 56 3.91 5.94 -2.91
N THR A 57 4.92 5.14 -2.53
CA THR A 57 4.74 3.77 -2.06
C THR A 57 5.32 3.66 -0.66
N ILE A 58 4.52 3.23 0.31
CA ILE A 58 4.93 3.15 1.71
C ILE A 58 4.59 1.77 2.25
N ALA A 59 5.59 1.14 2.88
CA ALA A 59 5.45 -0.15 3.51
C ALA A 59 5.32 -0.04 5.03
N THR A 60 4.57 -0.96 5.63
CA THR A 60 4.59 -1.22 7.08
C THR A 60 4.58 -2.72 7.32
N GLU A 61 4.98 -3.14 8.50
CA GLU A 61 4.88 -4.53 8.97
C GLU A 61 3.76 -4.60 10.01
N ASP A 62 2.69 -5.37 9.78
CA ASP A 62 1.55 -5.35 10.71
C ASP A 62 0.73 -6.66 10.83
N HIS A 63 0.79 -7.58 9.88
CA HIS A 63 -0.03 -8.81 9.90
C HIS A 63 0.68 -9.97 10.62
N ASN A 64 1.99 -10.08 10.45
CA ASN A 64 2.85 -11.18 10.88
C ASN A 64 3.84 -10.77 11.96
N VAL A 65 3.53 -9.68 12.67
CA VAL A 65 4.32 -9.18 13.79
C VAL A 65 3.84 -9.82 15.10
N PRO A 66 4.75 -10.22 16.00
CA PRO A 66 4.37 -10.92 17.23
C PRO A 66 3.73 -9.98 18.25
N THR A 67 2.60 -10.40 18.84
CA THR A 67 1.96 -9.67 19.94
C THR A 67 2.75 -9.79 21.26
N LEU A 68 3.44 -10.92 21.47
CA LEU A 68 4.24 -11.20 22.66
C LEU A 68 5.72 -11.24 22.30
N ASN A 69 6.57 -10.72 23.20
CA ASN A 69 8.02 -10.64 22.98
C ASN A 69 8.39 -9.90 21.69
N ILE A 70 7.76 -8.76 21.44
CA ILE A 70 7.96 -7.93 20.24
C ILE A 70 9.41 -7.45 20.07
N ASP A 71 10.15 -7.40 21.18
CA ASP A 71 11.58 -7.07 21.28
C ASP A 71 12.51 -8.24 20.91
N LYS A 72 11.95 -9.44 20.69
CA LYS A 72 12.72 -10.64 20.32
C LYS A 72 12.56 -10.95 18.83
N PRO A 73 13.47 -11.76 18.25
CA PRO A 73 13.29 -12.26 16.90
C PRO A 73 11.94 -12.96 16.71
N ILE A 74 11.31 -12.76 15.54
CA ILE A 74 10.07 -13.45 15.17
C ILE A 74 10.32 -14.96 15.19
N ALA A 75 9.61 -15.66 16.07
CA ALA A 75 9.80 -17.08 16.33
C ALA A 75 9.19 -17.98 15.24
N ASP A 76 8.05 -17.55 14.66
CA ASP A 76 7.42 -18.26 13.56
C ASP A 76 8.27 -18.08 12.27
N PRO A 77 8.78 -19.16 11.68
CA PRO A 77 9.65 -19.07 10.50
C PRO A 77 8.94 -18.53 9.25
N VAL A 78 7.63 -18.74 9.10
CA VAL A 78 6.83 -18.24 7.98
C VAL A 78 6.65 -16.74 8.12
N SER A 79 6.20 -16.28 9.29
CA SER A 79 6.06 -14.86 9.58
C SER A 79 7.39 -14.12 9.42
N LYS A 80 8.48 -14.72 9.94
CA LYS A 80 9.83 -14.20 9.78
C LYS A 80 10.22 -14.05 8.32
N LEU A 81 9.97 -15.08 7.50
CA LEU A 81 10.30 -15.06 6.07
C LEU A 81 9.54 -13.94 5.34
N GLN A 82 8.25 -13.75 5.62
CA GLN A 82 7.45 -12.70 4.98
C GLN A 82 7.97 -11.30 5.33
N VAL A 83 8.22 -11.03 6.61
CA VAL A 83 8.78 -9.75 7.08
C VAL A 83 10.17 -9.48 6.50
N ASP A 84 11.08 -10.47 6.57
CA ASP A 84 12.43 -10.32 6.02
C ASP A 84 12.40 -10.10 4.49
N THR A 85 11.47 -10.76 3.79
CA THR A 85 11.30 -10.60 2.34
C THR A 85 10.80 -9.20 1.99
N LEU A 86 9.84 -8.65 2.75
CA LEU A 86 9.39 -7.27 2.56
C LEU A 86 10.54 -6.28 2.77
N ARG A 87 11.31 -6.42 3.86
CA ARG A 87 12.47 -5.56 4.16
C ARG A 87 13.49 -5.55 3.03
N LYS A 88 13.89 -6.75 2.57
CA LYS A 88 14.82 -6.90 1.44
C LYS A 88 14.29 -6.26 0.17
N ASN A 89 13.01 -6.45 -0.15
CA ASN A 89 12.39 -5.83 -1.32
C ASN A 89 12.35 -4.31 -1.19
N CYS A 90 12.01 -3.77 -0.02
CA CYS A 90 11.99 -2.33 0.21
C CYS A 90 13.38 -1.71 0.05
N GLU A 91 14.42 -2.36 0.58
CA GLU A 91 15.82 -1.96 0.37
C GLU A 91 16.20 -1.98 -1.11
N GLU A 92 15.92 -3.07 -1.83
CA GLU A 92 16.29 -3.23 -3.23
C GLU A 92 15.58 -2.23 -4.15
N PHE A 93 14.29 -1.98 -3.93
CA PHE A 93 13.47 -1.11 -4.76
C PHE A 93 13.44 0.35 -4.27
N GLY A 94 14.08 0.67 -3.15
CA GLY A 94 14.12 2.01 -2.56
C GLY A 94 12.76 2.48 -2.03
N VAL A 95 11.93 1.56 -1.53
CA VAL A 95 10.63 1.86 -0.93
C VAL A 95 10.81 2.13 0.56
N ARG A 96 10.21 3.20 1.08
CA ARG A 96 10.22 3.50 2.51
C ARG A 96 9.39 2.45 3.27
N ILE A 97 9.94 1.94 4.37
CA ILE A 97 9.27 0.99 5.25
C ILE A 97 9.31 1.47 6.70
N HIS A 98 8.16 1.38 7.38
CA HIS A 98 8.04 1.48 8.83
C HIS A 98 8.14 0.09 9.43
N SER A 99 9.37 -0.36 9.68
CA SER A 99 9.63 -1.71 10.20
C SER A 99 9.31 -1.83 11.69
N LEU A 100 9.14 -3.06 12.16
CA LEU A 100 8.93 -3.38 13.58
C LEU A 100 9.95 -2.67 14.47
N GLY A 101 9.46 -1.83 15.41
CA GLY A 101 10.28 -1.03 16.31
C GLY A 101 10.42 0.45 15.90
N ASP A 102 10.02 0.82 14.68
CA ASP A 102 9.81 2.21 14.31
C ASP A 102 8.63 2.80 15.10
N VAL A 103 8.78 4.04 15.58
CA VAL A 103 7.70 4.76 16.28
C VAL A 103 6.53 5.09 15.36
N GLU A 104 6.77 5.14 14.05
CA GLU A 104 5.77 5.38 13.01
C GLU A 104 5.14 4.09 12.45
N GLN A 105 5.56 2.91 12.94
CA GLN A 105 4.97 1.62 12.54
C GLN A 105 3.58 1.45 13.16
N GLY A 106 2.71 0.77 12.41
CA GLY A 106 1.37 0.40 12.86
C GLY A 106 0.60 -0.35 11.78
N ILE A 107 -0.69 -0.60 12.06
CA ILE A 107 -1.62 -1.21 11.11
C ILE A 107 -1.67 -0.36 9.82
N VAL A 108 -1.60 -1.00 8.66
CA VAL A 108 -1.43 -0.32 7.36
C VAL A 108 -2.45 0.80 7.11
N HIS A 109 -3.71 0.60 7.47
CA HIS A 109 -4.78 1.60 7.29
C HIS A 109 -4.87 2.64 8.42
N VAL A 110 -4.08 2.49 9.48
CA VAL A 110 -3.94 3.49 10.57
C VAL A 110 -2.74 4.40 10.29
N VAL A 111 -1.63 3.85 9.81
CA VAL A 111 -0.41 4.59 9.49
C VAL A 111 -0.69 5.70 8.48
N GLY A 112 -1.48 5.42 7.45
CA GLY A 112 -1.80 6.39 6.40
C GLY A 112 -2.38 7.71 6.93
N PRO A 113 -3.51 7.67 7.67
CA PRO A 113 -4.05 8.85 8.32
C PRO A 113 -3.15 9.45 9.40
N GLN A 114 -2.51 8.62 10.24
CA GLN A 114 -1.70 9.07 11.37
C GLN A 114 -0.49 9.91 10.92
N LEU A 115 0.16 9.51 9.83
CA LEU A 115 1.29 10.24 9.24
C LEU A 115 0.87 11.38 8.32
N GLY A 116 -0.45 11.58 8.12
CA GLY A 116 -0.97 12.60 7.21
C GLY A 116 -0.66 12.32 5.73
N ILE A 117 -0.36 11.08 5.36
CA ILE A 117 -0.15 10.70 3.95
C ILE A 117 -1.45 10.32 3.25
N THR A 118 -2.50 9.98 4.00
CA THR A 118 -3.88 9.93 3.50
C THR A 118 -4.47 11.34 3.51
N GLN A 119 -4.76 11.89 2.32
CA GLN A 119 -5.33 13.22 2.16
C GLN A 119 -6.65 13.18 1.37
N PRO A 120 -7.56 14.15 1.59
CA PRO A 120 -8.79 14.24 0.81
C PRO A 120 -8.53 14.34 -0.69
N GLY A 121 -9.39 13.69 -1.48
CA GLY A 121 -9.31 13.71 -2.94
C GLY A 121 -8.34 12.71 -3.56
N MET A 122 -7.55 11.98 -2.76
CA MET A 122 -6.62 10.97 -3.28
C MET A 122 -7.32 9.71 -3.80
N THR A 123 -6.63 9.03 -4.71
CA THR A 123 -6.82 7.61 -5.04
C THR A 123 -5.79 6.75 -4.31
N ILE A 124 -6.26 5.78 -3.52
CA ILE A 124 -5.40 4.98 -2.64
C ILE A 124 -5.65 3.49 -2.85
N VAL A 125 -4.58 2.71 -2.98
CA VAL A 125 -4.66 1.25 -3.10
C VAL A 125 -3.73 0.56 -2.13
N CYS A 126 -4.10 -0.66 -1.76
CA CYS A 126 -3.28 -1.57 -0.98
C CYS A 126 -3.69 -3.00 -1.30
N GLY A 127 -2.76 -3.93 -1.13
CA GLY A 127 -3.00 -5.38 -1.20
C GLY A 127 -3.88 -5.93 -0.05
N ASP A 128 -4.83 -5.15 0.47
CA ASP A 128 -5.67 -5.49 1.62
C ASP A 128 -7.14 -5.09 1.39
N SER A 129 -8.07 -5.90 1.86
CA SER A 129 -9.51 -5.72 1.62
C SER A 129 -10.12 -4.53 2.37
N HIS A 130 -9.49 -4.03 3.44
CA HIS A 130 -9.98 -2.95 4.29
C HIS A 130 -9.46 -1.57 3.88
N THR A 131 -8.82 -1.46 2.70
CA THR A 131 -8.32 -0.18 2.14
C THR A 131 -9.41 0.89 2.01
N SER A 132 -10.69 0.50 1.97
CA SER A 132 -11.82 1.44 2.00
C SER A 132 -11.86 2.32 3.26
N THR A 133 -11.13 1.96 4.33
CA THR A 133 -10.94 2.76 5.56
C THR A 133 -10.52 4.20 5.25
N HIS A 134 -9.67 4.42 4.25
CA HIS A 134 -9.22 5.77 3.87
C HIS A 134 -10.33 6.65 3.29
N GLY A 135 -11.47 6.07 2.89
CA GLY A 135 -12.65 6.81 2.46
C GLY A 135 -13.22 7.75 3.54
N ALA A 136 -12.94 7.48 4.83
CA ALA A 136 -13.27 8.39 5.93
C ALA A 136 -12.63 9.79 5.78
N PHE A 137 -11.54 9.90 5.01
CA PHE A 137 -10.83 11.14 4.73
C PHE A 137 -11.23 11.78 3.41
N GLY A 138 -12.29 11.28 2.74
CA GLY A 138 -12.71 11.76 1.43
C GLY A 138 -11.78 11.34 0.29
N ALA A 139 -11.05 10.24 0.45
CA ALA A 139 -10.29 9.59 -0.61
C ALA A 139 -11.14 8.50 -1.30
N LEU A 140 -10.81 8.20 -2.56
CA LEU A 140 -11.32 7.03 -3.26
C LEU A 140 -10.31 5.88 -3.07
N ALA A 141 -10.63 4.93 -2.20
CA ALA A 141 -9.69 3.90 -1.77
C ALA A 141 -10.26 2.49 -1.89
N PHE A 142 -9.49 1.56 -2.45
CA PHE A 142 -9.93 0.19 -2.65
C PHE A 142 -8.77 -0.82 -2.63
N GLY A 143 -9.08 -2.01 -2.13
CA GLY A 143 -8.13 -3.13 -2.12
C GLY A 143 -7.89 -3.66 -3.52
N ILE A 144 -6.65 -4.04 -3.81
CA ILE A 144 -6.24 -4.66 -5.06
C ILE A 144 -5.53 -5.99 -4.79
N GLY A 145 -5.48 -6.86 -5.80
CA GLY A 145 -4.63 -8.05 -5.76
C GLY A 145 -3.17 -7.72 -6.05
N THR A 146 -2.34 -8.77 -6.00
CA THR A 146 -0.93 -8.73 -6.42
C THR A 146 -0.77 -8.78 -7.93
#